data_AF-A0A5E4GIE5-F1
#
_entry.id   AF-A0A5E4GIE5-F1
#
_cell.length_a   1.000
_cell.length_b   1.000
_cell.length_c   1.000
_cell.angle_alpha   90.00
_cell.angle_beta   90.00
_cell.angle_gamma   90.00
#
_symmetry.space_group_name_H-M   'P 1'
#
loop_
_entity.id
_entity.type
_entity.pdbx_description
1 polymer ?
#
loop_
_entity_poly.entity_id
_entity_poly.type
_entity_poly.pdbx_seq_one_letter_code
_entity_poly.pdbx_strand_id
1 'polypeptide(L)'
;MVFYPNGNKSRNVKEHISLYLVLAGANGPQTCWEVHAAFRLFLLDQNTGKYLALQEKNERRFHGMKLDWGFDQFLSLKAFTDTSNGFLMEDACVFGAEVFVRKEKSMQRRVYINDQGCRYVQACLEN
;
A
#
# COMPACT_ATOMS: atom_id res chain seq x y z
N MET A 1 -3.28 -4.84 1.91
CA MET A 1 -3.32 -3.36 1.96
C MET A 1 -4.17 -2.97 3.17
N VAL A 2 -3.87 -1.85 3.82
CA VAL A 2 -4.68 -1.33 4.94
C VAL A 2 -5.04 0.12 4.64
N PHE A 3 -6.33 0.43 4.79
CA PHE A 3 -6.93 1.72 4.51
C PHE A 3 -7.46 2.33 5.80
N TYR A 4 -7.11 3.59 6.05
CA TYR A 4 -7.62 4.38 7.16
C TYR A 4 -8.37 5.58 6.59
N PRO A 5 -9.71 5.51 6.45
CA PRO A 5 -10.49 6.56 5.81
C PRO A 5 -10.34 7.90 6.53
N ASN A 6 -10.18 7.90 7.85
CA ASN A 6 -10.06 9.10 8.69
C ASN A 6 -8.65 9.30 9.26
N GLY A 7 -7.64 8.72 8.59
CA GLY A 7 -6.24 8.81 8.99
C GLY A 7 -5.82 7.78 10.03
N ASN A 8 -4.53 7.45 10.01
CA ASN A 8 -3.93 6.54 10.97
C ASN A 8 -3.76 7.21 12.34
N LYS A 9 -4.69 6.93 13.25
CA LYS A 9 -4.72 7.46 14.62
C LYS A 9 -3.45 7.14 15.41
N SER A 10 -2.84 5.96 15.20
CA SER A 10 -1.60 5.58 15.89
C SER A 10 -0.41 6.45 15.51
N ARG A 11 -0.49 7.15 14.37
CA ARG A 11 0.52 8.09 13.87
C ARG A 11 0.07 9.54 13.96
N ASN A 12 -0.99 9.83 14.73
CA ASN A 12 -1.56 11.16 14.91
C ASN A 12 -1.98 11.86 13.60
N VAL A 13 -2.35 11.10 12.57
CA VAL A 13 -2.85 11.67 11.32
C VAL A 13 -4.32 12.08 11.50
N LYS A 14 -4.67 13.26 11.01
CA LYS A 14 -6.03 13.81 10.95
C LYS A 14 -6.28 14.44 9.58
N GLU A 15 -7.54 14.62 9.22
CA GLU A 15 -7.98 15.30 7.98
C GLU A 15 -7.45 14.71 6.66
N HIS A 16 -6.87 13.51 6.71
CA HIS A 16 -6.34 12.81 5.54
C HIS A 16 -6.65 11.32 5.63
N ILE A 17 -6.83 10.70 4.48
CA ILE A 17 -6.74 9.26 4.31
C ILE A 17 -5.28 8.83 4.51
N SER A 18 -5.09 7.73 5.23
CA SER A 18 -3.82 7.00 5.23
C SER A 18 -3.97 5.66 4.53
N LEU A 19 -2.96 5.27 3.76
CA LEU A 19 -2.98 4.03 2.97
C LEU A 19 -1.62 3.33 3.04
N TYR A 20 -1.62 2.04 3.33
CA TYR A 20 -0.40 1.25 3.54
C TYR A 20 -0.44 -0.09 2.81
N LEU A 21 0.71 -0.48 2.26
CA LEU A 21 1.02 -1.86 1.96
C LEU A 21 1.42 -2.57 3.25
N VAL A 22 0.91 -3.78 3.41
CA VAL A 22 1.24 -4.65 4.54
C VAL A 22 1.63 -6.00 3.98
N LEU A 23 2.75 -6.52 4.45
CA LEU A 23 3.22 -7.84 4.08
C LEU A 23 2.44 -8.90 4.88
N ALA A 24 1.70 -9.74 4.16
CA ALA A 24 0.91 -10.83 4.75
C ALA A 24 1.81 -12.05 5.06
N GLY A 25 1.46 -12.82 6.09
CA GLY A 25 2.13 -14.10 6.40
C GLY A 25 3.31 -14.03 7.38
N ALA A 26 3.43 -12.96 8.17
CA ALA A 26 4.53 -12.76 9.13
C ALA A 26 4.39 -13.53 10.47
N ASN A 27 3.37 -14.38 10.63
CA ASN A 27 3.01 -14.99 11.93
C ASN A 27 3.85 -16.24 12.28
N GLY A 28 5.12 -16.27 11.90
CA GLY A 28 6.05 -17.35 12.22
C GLY A 28 7.04 -16.94 13.32
N PRO A 29 7.32 -17.78 14.32
CA PRO A 29 8.39 -17.50 15.28
C PRO A 29 9.74 -17.54 14.53
N GLN A 30 10.47 -16.42 14.54
CA GLN A 30 11.85 -16.30 14.04
C GLN A 30 12.06 -16.36 12.52
N THR A 31 11.24 -15.68 11.74
CA THR A 31 11.55 -15.54 10.33
C THR A 31 12.52 -14.38 10.07
N CYS A 32 13.82 -14.67 9.99
CA CYS A 32 14.85 -13.79 9.43
C CYS A 32 14.67 -13.61 7.91
N TRP A 33 13.52 -13.07 7.49
CA TRP A 33 13.27 -12.66 6.13
C TRP A 33 13.24 -11.14 6.01
N GLU A 34 13.63 -10.67 4.83
CA GLU A 34 13.61 -9.27 4.46
C GLU A 34 13.17 -9.15 3.01
N VAL A 35 12.18 -8.28 2.78
CA VAL A 35 11.71 -7.94 1.44
C VAL A 35 11.99 -6.48 1.20
N HIS A 36 12.74 -6.18 0.16
CA HIS A 36 12.96 -4.83 -0.31
C HIS A 36 12.07 -4.59 -1.52
N ALA A 37 11.19 -3.59 -1.42
CA ALA A 37 10.28 -3.25 -2.49
C ALA A 37 10.20 -1.75 -2.72
N ALA A 38 10.13 -1.37 -4.00
CA ALA A 38 9.62 -0.08 -4.42
C ALA A 38 8.15 -0.25 -4.78
N PHE A 39 7.31 0.74 -4.50
CA PHE A 39 5.88 0.63 -4.80
C PHE A 39 5.24 1.98 -5.13
N ARG A 40 4.09 1.87 -5.80
CA ARG A 40 3.16 2.97 -6.04
C ARG A 40 1.78 2.56 -5.55
N LEU A 41 1.07 3.51 -4.95
CA LEU A 41 -0.32 3.36 -4.56
C LEU A 41 -1.19 4.25 -5.42
N PHE A 42 -2.35 3.73 -5.81
CA PHE A 42 -3.27 4.38 -6.72
C PHE A 42 -4.65 4.52 -6.10
N LEU A 43 -5.36 5.56 -6.51
CA LEU A 43 -6.78 5.77 -6.26
C LEU A 43 -7.45 6.16 -7.56
N LEU A 44 -8.49 5.42 -7.94
CA LEU A 44 -9.25 5.64 -9.17
C LEU A 44 -10.16 6.85 -9.01
N ASP A 45 -10.02 7.83 -9.89
CA ASP A 45 -11.07 8.76 -10.23
C ASP A 45 -12.07 8.02 -11.12
N GLN A 46 -13.23 7.70 -10.55
CA GLN A 46 -14.29 6.92 -11.20
C GLN A 46 -15.08 7.75 -12.22
N ASN A 47 -14.97 9.09 -12.21
CA ASN A 47 -15.57 9.96 -13.23
C ASN A 47 -14.80 9.87 -14.55
N THR A 48 -13.47 9.85 -14.46
CA THR A 48 -12.59 9.96 -15.65
C THR A 48 -11.87 8.66 -16.02
N GLY A 49 -11.90 7.66 -15.15
CA GLY A 49 -11.15 6.41 -15.31
C GLY A 49 -9.63 6.58 -15.11
N LYS A 50 -9.18 7.72 -14.59
CA LYS A 50 -7.76 8.02 -14.35
C LYS A 50 -7.37 7.71 -12.92
N TYR A 51 -6.07 7.49 -12.69
CA TYR A 51 -5.56 7.22 -11.35
C TYR A 51 -4.79 8.42 -10.80
N LEU A 52 -5.11 8.81 -9.57
CA LEU A 52 -4.16 9.49 -8.70
C LEU A 52 -3.12 8.47 -8.25
N ALA A 53 -1.84 8.75 -8.46
CA ALA A 53 -0.73 7.84 -8.12
C ALA A 53 0.27 8.51 -7.19
N LEU A 54 0.54 7.89 -6.03
CA LEU A 54 1.65 8.29 -5.15
C LEU A 54 2.72 7.20 -5.17
N GLN A 55 3.91 7.59 -5.61
CA GLN A 55 5.09 6.74 -5.61
C GLN A 55 5.89 6.92 -4.33
N GLU A 56 6.26 5.81 -3.69
CA GLU A 56 7.21 5.85 -2.59
C GLU A 56 8.60 6.19 -3.14
N LYS A 57 9.24 7.18 -2.53
CA LYS A 57 10.51 7.76 -3.01
C LYS A 57 11.67 6.82 -2.81
N ASN A 58 11.63 6.04 -1.72
CA ASN A 58 12.71 5.15 -1.33
C ASN A 58 12.30 3.69 -1.42
N GLU A 59 13.25 2.82 -1.72
CA GLU A 59 13.04 1.41 -1.49
C GLU A 59 12.71 1.17 -0.01
N ARG A 60 11.69 0.37 0.26
CA ARG A 60 11.25 0.05 1.61
C ARG A 60 11.60 -1.38 1.96
N ARG A 61 12.18 -1.54 3.14
CA ARG A 61 12.54 -2.83 3.72
C ARG A 61 11.42 -3.28 4.67
N PHE A 62 10.72 -4.33 4.27
CA PHE A 62 9.78 -5.07 5.09
C PHE A 62 10.53 -6.17 5.82
N HIS A 63 10.24 -6.35 7.11
CA HIS A 63 10.82 -7.41 7.94
C HIS A 63 9.91 -7.66 9.16
N GLY A 64 10.22 -8.68 9.98
CA GLY A 64 9.37 -9.09 11.09
C GLY A 64 9.00 -8.01 12.12
N MET A 65 9.77 -6.91 12.22
CA MET A 65 9.44 -5.77 13.11
C MET A 65 8.83 -4.57 12.36
N LYS A 66 8.86 -4.58 11.03
CA LYS A 66 8.27 -3.52 10.19
C LYS A 66 7.58 -4.16 8.99
N LEU A 67 6.28 -4.42 9.16
CA LEU A 67 5.44 -5.15 8.20
C LEU A 67 4.70 -4.24 7.23
N ASP A 68 4.67 -2.94 7.49
CA ASP A 68 3.89 -1.97 6.74
C ASP A 68 4.74 -0.79 6.25
N TRP A 69 4.41 -0.31 5.06
CA TRP A 69 4.91 0.95 4.51
C TRP A 69 3.82 1.61 3.67
N GLY A 70 3.76 2.94 3.69
CA GLY A 70 2.68 3.67 3.05
C GLY A 70 2.74 5.17 3.29
N PHE A 71 1.61 5.83 3.06
CA PHE A 71 1.49 7.27 3.19
C PHE A 71 0.53 7.61 4.31
N ASP A 72 1.05 8.36 5.29
CA ASP A 72 0.24 8.91 6.38
C ASP A 72 -0.80 9.88 5.84
N GLN A 73 -0.41 10.77 4.94
CA GLN A 73 -1.28 11.73 4.28
C GLN A 73 -1.33 11.40 2.79
N PHE A 74 -2.11 10.38 2.42
CA PHE A 74 -2.24 9.94 1.02
C PHE A 74 -3.09 10.93 0.21
N LEU A 75 -4.26 11.29 0.75
CA LEU A 75 -5.21 12.23 0.16
C LEU A 75 -5.95 12.95 1.28
N SER A 76 -6.22 14.26 1.15
CA SER A 76 -7.02 14.97 2.14
C SER A 76 -8.47 14.49 2.13
N LEU A 77 -9.14 14.51 3.28
CA LEU A 77 -10.57 14.15 3.35
C LEU A 77 -11.41 15.05 2.45
N LYS A 78 -11.07 16.34 2.41
CA LYS A 78 -11.74 17.32 1.54
C LYS A 78 -11.67 16.92 0.07
N ALA A 79 -10.50 16.52 -0.43
CA ALA A 79 -10.36 16.10 -1.82
C ALA A 79 -11.05 14.75 -2.08
N PHE A 80 -11.04 13.84 -1.11
CA PHE A 80 -11.68 12.54 -1.23
C PHE A 80 -13.20 12.60 -1.29
N THR A 81 -13.82 13.45 -0.47
CA THR A 81 -15.29 13.59 -0.40
C THR A 81 -15.87 14.56 -1.42
N ASP A 82 -15.02 15.35 -2.08
CA ASP A 82 -15.45 16.20 -3.19
C ASP A 82 -15.80 15.34 -4.41
N THR A 83 -17.11 15.21 -4.66
CA THR A 83 -17.69 14.43 -5.76
C THR A 83 -17.14 14.79 -7.15
N SER A 84 -16.64 16.02 -7.33
CA SER A 84 -16.03 16.44 -8.61
C SER A 84 -14.73 15.70 -8.91
N ASN A 85 -14.03 15.19 -7.89
CA ASN A 85 -12.80 14.41 -8.04
C ASN A 85 -13.04 12.92 -8.30
N GLY A 86 -14.27 12.42 -8.13
CA GLY A 86 -14.66 11.06 -8.50
C GLY A 86 -14.04 9.93 -7.66
N PHE A 87 -13.38 10.24 -6.55
CA PHE A 87 -12.68 9.24 -5.74
C PHE A 87 -13.60 8.37 -4.86
N LEU A 88 -14.75 8.91 -4.47
CA LEU A 88 -15.79 8.22 -3.70
C LEU A 88 -17.11 8.34 -4.47
N MET A 89 -17.65 7.21 -4.93
CA MET A 89 -18.94 7.12 -5.62
C MET A 89 -19.76 6.02 -4.98
N GLU A 90 -21.01 6.32 -4.60
CA GLU A 90 -21.93 5.33 -3.99
C GLU A 90 -21.29 4.56 -2.82
N ASP A 91 -20.59 5.29 -1.93
CA ASP A 91 -19.84 4.74 -0.79
C ASP A 91 -18.73 3.73 -1.16
N ALA A 92 -18.35 3.67 -2.44
CA ALA A 92 -17.28 2.84 -2.97
C ALA A 92 -16.10 3.67 -3.49
N CYS A 93 -14.89 3.14 -3.29
CA CYS A 93 -13.65 3.69 -3.84
C CYS A 93 -12.71 2.56 -4.24
N VAL A 94 -11.86 2.79 -5.24
CA VAL A 94 -10.99 1.74 -5.78
C VAL A 94 -9.53 2.13 -5.62
N PHE A 95 -8.80 1.33 -4.83
CA PHE A 95 -7.37 1.47 -4.65
C PHE A 95 -6.60 0.47 -5.51
N GLY A 96 -5.36 0.81 -5.83
CA GLY A 96 -4.44 -0.08 -6.54
C GLY A 96 -3.04 -0.03 -5.93
N ALA A 97 -2.26 -1.07 -6.17
CA ALA A 97 -0.84 -1.07 -5.86
C ALA A 97 -0.02 -1.70 -6.98
N GLU A 98 1.09 -1.04 -7.30
CA GLU A 98 2.15 -1.58 -8.14
C GLU A 98 3.35 -1.82 -7.24
N VAL A 99 3.83 -3.07 -7.16
CA VAL A 99 4.91 -3.46 -6.25
C VAL A 99 6.04 -4.13 -7.03
N PHE A 100 7.24 -3.55 -6.90
CA PHE A 100 8.47 -4.06 -7.48
C PHE A 100 9.34 -4.62 -6.36
N VAL A 101 9.38 -5.94 -6.24
CA VAL A 101 10.28 -6.63 -5.30
C VAL A 101 11.68 -6.65 -5.92
N ARG A 102 12.64 -6.02 -5.25
CA ARG A 102 14.03 -5.93 -5.71
C ARG A 102 14.92 -6.99 -5.09
N LYS A 103 14.61 -7.37 -3.86
CA LYS A 103 15.37 -8.36 -3.10
C LYS A 103 14.46 -9.03 -2.08
N GLU A 104 14.51 -10.35 -2.08
CA GLU A 104 13.90 -11.18 -1.06
C GLU A 104 15.00 -12.07 -0.46
N LYS A 105 15.14 -12.01 0.86
CA LYS A 105 15.99 -12.94 1.61
C LYS A 105 15.08 -13.76 2.51
N SER A 106 15.19 -15.09 2.44
CA SER A 106 14.64 -15.98 3.45
C SER A 106 15.75 -16.93 3.92
N MET A 107 15.93 -17.06 5.25
CA MET A 107 16.95 -17.95 5.81
C MET A 107 16.42 -19.37 6.11
N GLN A 108 15.16 -19.67 5.79
CA GLN A 108 14.53 -20.94 6.18
C GLN A 108 14.61 -22.05 5.12
N ARG A 109 15.06 -21.72 3.90
CA ARG A 109 15.56 -22.66 2.89
C ARG A 109 16.65 -21.95 2.12
N ARG A 110 17.84 -22.55 1.96
CA ARG A 110 18.81 -22.09 0.95
C ARG A 110 18.21 -22.34 -0.45
N VAL A 111 17.31 -21.45 -0.87
CA VAL A 111 16.87 -21.31 -2.25
C VAL A 111 16.89 -19.81 -2.50
N TYR A 112 17.92 -19.36 -3.22
CA TYR A 112 17.99 -17.99 -3.72
C TYR A 112 16.91 -17.86 -4.80
N ILE A 113 15.71 -17.43 -4.42
CA ILE A 113 14.68 -17.05 -5.38
C ILE A 113 15.05 -15.65 -5.87
N ASN A 114 15.79 -15.58 -6.98
CA ASN A 114 15.94 -14.35 -7.76
C ASN A 114 14.66 -14.14 -8.59
N ASP A 115 13.52 -13.87 -7.93
CA ASP A 115 12.31 -13.46 -8.63
C ASP A 115 12.32 -11.93 -8.79
N GLN A 116 13.00 -11.46 -9.84
CA GLN A 116 12.91 -10.07 -10.31
C GLN A 116 11.58 -9.89 -11.07
N GLY A 117 10.47 -10.07 -10.37
CA GLY A 117 9.13 -10.02 -10.94
C GLY A 117 8.37 -8.75 -10.55
N CYS A 118 7.74 -8.09 -11.53
CA CYS A 118 6.73 -7.07 -11.26
C CYS A 118 5.44 -7.79 -10.80
N ARG A 119 4.98 -7.53 -9.57
CA ARG A 119 3.70 -8.08 -9.08
C ARG A 119 2.68 -6.95 -9.02
N TYR A 120 1.73 -6.97 -9.95
CA TYR A 120 0.57 -6.08 -9.92
C TYR A 120 -0.45 -6.65 -8.93
N VAL A 121 -0.85 -5.86 -7.94
CA VAL A 121 -1.90 -6.25 -6.99
C VAL A 121 -2.97 -5.15 -7.03
N GLN A 122 -4.04 -5.43 -7.77
CA GLN A 122 -5.26 -4.63 -7.71
C GLN A 122 -6.07 -5.11 -6.50
N ALA A 123 -6.46 -4.18 -5.62
CA ALA A 123 -7.28 -4.49 -4.46
C ALA A 123 -8.49 -3.54 -4.46
N CYS A 124 -9.64 -4.04 -4.92
CA CYS A 124 -10.91 -3.37 -4.65
C CYS A 124 -11.24 -3.59 -3.17
N LEU A 125 -11.38 -2.51 -2.40
CA LEU A 125 -11.89 -2.57 -1.04
C LEU A 125 -13.37 -2.23 -1.11
N GLU A 126 -14.23 -3.24 -0.99
CA GLU A 126 -15.67 -3.06 -0.77
C GLU A 126 -15.88 -2.85 0.74
N ASN A 127 -16.69 -1.85 1.12
CA ASN A 127 -17.04 -1.56 2.52
C ASN A 127 -18.00 -2.61 3.09
#